data_AF-A0A212JXI7-F1
#
_entry.id   AF-A0A212JXI7-F1
#
_cell.length_a   1.000
_cell.length_b   1.000
_cell.length_c   1.000
_cell.angle_alpha   90.00
_cell.angle_beta   90.00
_cell.angle_gamma   90.00
#
_symmetry.space_group_name_H-M   'P 1'
#
loop_
_entity.id
_entity.type
_entity.pdbx_description
1 polymer ?
#
loop_
_entity_poly.entity_id
_entity_poly.type
_entity_poly.pdbx_seq_one_letter_code
_entity_poly.pdbx_strand_id
1 'polypeptide(L)' 'MKLFPEDNAIKTFYAMTLYNLGEFSSAMKMLLTNLADTSLDENIKQYGKAIKLYADDLDKIW' A
#
# COMPACT_ATOMS: atom_id res chain seq x y z
N MET A 1 5.22 -8.30 11.80
CA MET A 1 4.63 -6.95 12.03
C MET A 1 4.41 -6.56 13.49
N LYS A 2 4.08 -7.47 14.42
CA LYS A 2 3.78 -7.10 15.82
C LYS A 2 4.86 -6.30 16.57
N LEU A 3 6.15 -6.39 16.19
CA LEU A 3 7.22 -5.60 16.81
C LEU A 3 7.37 -4.18 16.25
N PHE A 4 6.95 -3.93 15.00
CA PHE A 4 7.15 -2.65 14.31
C PHE A 4 5.91 -2.28 13.50
N PRO A 5 4.75 -2.08 14.14
CA PRO A 5 3.49 -1.82 13.44
C PRO A 5 3.50 -0.50 12.67
N GLU A 6 4.32 0.48 13.07
CA GLU A 6 4.33 1.83 12.50
C GLU A 6 5.54 2.13 11.60
N ASP A 7 6.46 1.18 11.42
CA ASP A 7 7.64 1.41 10.58
C ASP A 7 7.29 1.22 9.09
N ASN A 8 7.20 2.35 8.38
CA ASN A 8 6.83 2.39 6.97
C ASN A 8 7.91 1.79 6.05
N ALA A 9 9.19 1.79 6.47
CA ALA A 9 10.24 1.11 5.72
C ALA A 9 10.09 -0.41 5.82
N ILE A 10 9.84 -0.93 7.03
CA ILE A 10 9.58 -2.36 7.24
C ILE A 10 8.32 -2.81 6.48
N LYS A 11 7.25 -2.01 6.48
CA LYS A 11 6.06 -2.26 5.65
C LYS A 11 6.47 -2.34 4.17
N THR A 12 7.25 -1.39 3.67
CA THR A 12 7.68 -1.39 2.26
C THR A 12 8.48 -2.65 1.90
N PHE A 13 9.48 -3.04 2.71
CA PHE A 13 10.26 -4.25 2.46
C PHE A 13 9.43 -5.54 2.55
N TYR A 14 8.47 -5.58 3.46
CA TYR A 14 7.56 -6.71 3.53
C TYR A 14 6.68 -6.82 2.27
N ALA A 15 6.21 -5.70 1.72
CA ALA A 15 5.47 -5.70 0.44
C ALA A 15 6.33 -6.22 -0.71
N MET A 16 7.60 -5.83 -0.77
CA MET A 16 8.53 -6.35 -1.77
C MET A 16 8.73 -7.87 -1.64
N THR A 17 8.73 -8.39 -0.42
CA THR A 17 8.80 -9.84 -0.17
C THR A 17 7.53 -10.55 -0.62
N LEU A 18 6.35 -10.00 -0.31
CA LEU A 18 5.06 -10.52 -0.78
C LEU A 18 5.02 -10.59 -2.31
N TYR A 19 5.49 -9.54 -2.99
CA TYR A 19 5.59 -9.55 -4.45
C TYR A 19 6.44 -10.71 -4.96
N ASN A 20 7.64 -10.91 -4.39
CA ASN A 20 8.52 -12.00 -4.78
C ASN A 20 7.91 -13.40 -4.54
N LEU A 21 6.96 -13.52 -3.62
CA LEU A 21 6.22 -14.74 -3.32
C LEU A 21 4.99 -14.94 -4.23
N GLY A 22 4.69 -14.01 -5.13
CA GLY A 22 3.50 -14.04 -5.99
C GLY A 22 2.24 -13.48 -5.34
N GLU A 23 2.34 -12.94 -4.13
CA GLU A 23 1.23 -12.33 -3.38
C GLU A 23 0.98 -10.88 -3.85
N PHE A 24 0.73 -10.69 -5.15
CA PHE A 24 0.74 -9.39 -5.80
C PHE A 24 -0.33 -8.43 -5.26
N SER A 25 -1.56 -8.89 -5.08
CA SER A 25 -2.65 -8.04 -4.57
C SER A 25 -2.35 -7.56 -3.14
N SER A 26 -1.82 -8.45 -2.29
CA SER A 26 -1.38 -8.11 -0.94
C SER A 26 -0.21 -7.12 -0.94
N ALA A 27 0.79 -7.33 -1.80
CA ALA A 27 1.92 -6.43 -1.95
C ALA A 27 1.48 -5.03 -2.40
N MET A 28 0.67 -4.95 -3.46
CA MET A 28 0.20 -3.69 -4.00
C MET A 28 -0.72 -2.94 -3.04
N LYS A 29 -1.62 -3.64 -2.36
CA LYS A 29 -2.46 -3.06 -1.31
C LYS A 29 -1.62 -2.33 -0.27
N MET A 30 -0.55 -2.98 0.19
CA MET A 30 0.29 -2.45 1.25
C MET A 30 1.11 -1.24 0.78
N LEU A 31 1.65 -1.28 -0.44
CA LEU A 31 2.38 -0.14 -1.02
C LEU A 31 1.47 1.07 -1.28
N LEU A 32 0.29 0.87 -1.85
CA LEU A 32 -0.65 1.97 -2.13
C LEU A 32 -1.20 2.60 -0.85
N THR A 33 -1.47 1.78 0.16
CA THR A 33 -1.88 2.29 1.48
C THR A 33 -0.78 3.13 2.09
N ASN A 34 0.46 2.62 2.13
CA ASN A 34 1.61 3.35 2.65
C ASN A 34 1.85 4.66 1.88
N LEU A 35 1.76 4.63 0.55
CA LEU A 35 1.88 5.82 -0.31
C LEU A 35 0.81 6.87 0.03
N ALA A 36 -0.46 6.46 0.14
CA ALA A 36 -1.56 7.37 0.47
C ALA A 36 -1.44 7.95 1.88
N ASP A 37 -0.84 7.22 2.82
CA ASP A 37 -0.66 7.65 4.21
C ASP A 37 0.54 8.58 4.40
N THR A 38 1.62 8.40 3.64
CA THR A 38 2.89 9.10 3.90
C THR A 38 3.26 10.17 2.87
N SER A 39 2.55 10.23 1.74
CA SER A 39 2.91 11.17 0.67
C SER A 39 2.72 12.63 1.10
N LEU A 40 3.70 13.45 0.73
CA LEU A 40 3.61 14.91 0.83
C LEU A 40 3.11 15.57 -0.46
N ASP A 41 2.92 14.79 -1.53
CA ASP A 41 2.36 15.27 -2.79
C ASP A 41 0.86 15.59 -2.61
N GLU A 42 0.47 16.83 -2.92
CA GLU A 42 -0.90 17.31 -2.71
C GLU A 42 -1.93 16.59 -3.59
N ASN A 43 -1.57 16.15 -4.80
CA ASN A 43 -2.48 15.36 -5.63
C ASN A 43 -2.70 13.98 -5.02
N ILE A 44 -1.64 13.32 -4.56
CA ILE A 44 -1.75 12.01 -3.90
C ILE A 44 -2.59 12.11 -2.62
N LYS A 45 -2.40 13.17 -1.81
CA LYS A 45 -3.24 13.41 -0.62
C LYS A 45 -4.71 13.61 -0.99
N GLN A 46 -5.00 14.44 -2.00
CA GLN A 46 -6.35 14.70 -2.48
C GLN A 46 -7.06 13.40 -2.91
N TYR A 47 -6.34 12.50 -3.56
CA TYR A 47 -6.86 11.20 -4.00
C TYR A 47 -6.65 10.06 -3.01
N GLY A 48 -6.09 10.31 -1.81
CA GLY A 48 -5.67 9.27 -0.88
C GLY A 48 -6.79 8.29 -0.49
N LYS A 49 -8.03 8.78 -0.34
CA LYS A 49 -9.20 7.93 -0.10
C LYS A 49 -9.50 7.01 -1.28
N ALA A 50 -9.43 7.51 -2.51
CA ALA A 50 -9.65 6.72 -3.71
C ALA A 50 -8.53 5.68 -3.88
N ILE A 51 -7.27 6.07 -3.68
CA ILE A 51 -6.11 5.18 -3.73
C ILE A 51 -6.28 4.01 -2.76
N LYS A 52 -6.67 4.28 -1.51
CA LYS A 52 -6.93 3.23 -0.51
C LYS A 52 -8.10 2.33 -0.88
N LEU A 53 -9.17 2.90 -1.42
CA LEU A 53 -10.34 2.13 -1.87
C LEU A 53 -9.98 1.18 -3.02
N TYR A 54 -9.17 1.64 -3.98
CA TYR A 54 -8.64 0.77 -5.03
C TYR A 54 -7.63 -0.26 -4.50
N ALA A 55 -6.81 0.11 -3.52
CA ALA A 55 -5.85 -0.79 -2.88
C ALA A 55 -6.53 -2.00 -2.21
N ASP A 56 -7.77 -1.83 -1.74
CA ASP A 56 -8.56 -2.92 -1.14
C ASP A 56 -9.10 -3.93 -2.17
N ASP A 57 -9.24 -3.53 -3.45
CA ASP A 57 -9.89 -4.34 -4.49
C ASP A 57 -9.28 -4.04 -5.88
N LEU A 58 -8.00 -4.41 -6.04
CA LEU A 58 -7.19 -4.11 -7.24
C LEU A 58 -7.69 -4.79 -8.52
N ASP A 59 -8.36 -5.93 -8.39
CA ASP A 59 -8.86 -6.72 -9.52
C ASP A 59 -10.25 -6.27 -9.98
N LYS A 60 -10.88 -5.32 -9.26
CA LYS A 60 -12.20 -4.82 -9.60
C LYS A 60 -12.12 -3.72 -10.65
N ILE A 61 -12.54 -4.09 -11.85
CA ILE A 61 -12.74 -3.19 -12.97
C ILE A 61 -14.15 -2.57 -12.85
N TRP A 62 -14.23 -1.25 -12.79
CA TRP A 62 -15.48 -0.47 -12.75
C TRP A 62 -15.86 0.03 -14.15
#